data_AF-A0A973FRG0-F1
#
_entry.id   AF-A0A973FRG0-F1
#
_cell.length_a   1.000
_cell.length_b   1.000
_cell.length_c   1.000
_cell.angle_alpha   90.00
_cell.angle_beta   90.00
_cell.angle_gamma   90.00
#
_symmetry.space_group_name_H-M   'P 1'
#
loop_
_entity.id
_entity.type
_entity.pdbx_description
1 polymer ?
#
loop_
_entity_poly.entity_id
_entity_poly.type
_entity_poly.pdbx_seq_one_letter_code
_entity_poly.pdbx_strand_id
1 'polypeptide(L)'
;MPKQQSIGAEAKPPILTVYQLKVSLRGISPMIWRRLLVSSTTTIAHLHGILQVAMGWEDVHLHRFRVHGKDYGIYREGGIGFVDDPSQVTLADLKLRAHERFVYEYDFGDSSHLSGVFRAVLYFPRADVPDYLGPSHSLSHLGPRTVRSE
;
A
#
# COMPACT_ATOMS: atom_id res chain seq x y z
N MET A 1 -5.81 -23.47 52.48
CA MET A 1 -6.26 -22.31 51.67
C MET A 1 -5.61 -22.41 50.29
N PRO A 2 -6.35 -22.55 49.18
CA PRO A 2 -5.75 -22.51 47.85
C PRO A 2 -5.56 -21.05 47.41
N LYS A 3 -4.39 -20.74 46.85
CA LYS A 3 -4.06 -19.45 46.21
C LYS A 3 -4.84 -19.33 44.90
N GLN A 4 -5.61 -18.25 44.75
CA GLN A 4 -6.21 -17.83 43.49
C GLN A 4 -5.10 -17.45 42.49
N GLN A 5 -5.06 -18.12 41.34
CA GLN A 5 -4.28 -17.72 40.18
C GLN A 5 -5.02 -16.61 39.44
N SER A 6 -4.32 -15.49 39.22
CA SER A 6 -4.74 -14.38 38.39
C SER A 6 -4.73 -14.81 36.92
N ILE A 7 -5.91 -14.87 36.28
CA ILE A 7 -6.02 -15.01 34.83
C ILE A 7 -5.47 -13.75 34.15
N GLY A 8 -4.46 -13.91 33.30
CA GLY A 8 -3.89 -12.83 32.51
C GLY A 8 -4.94 -12.27 31.55
N ALA A 9 -4.98 -10.94 31.43
CA ALA A 9 -5.82 -10.27 30.44
C ALA A 9 -5.46 -10.77 29.04
N GLU A 10 -6.44 -11.36 28.36
CA GLU A 10 -6.34 -11.75 26.96
C GLU A 10 -6.11 -10.48 26.12
N ALA A 11 -4.87 -10.31 25.63
CA ALA A 11 -4.53 -9.20 24.76
C ALA A 11 -5.28 -9.39 23.44
N LYS A 12 -6.31 -8.56 23.21
CA LYS A 12 -7.03 -8.46 21.94
C LYS A 12 -6.00 -8.45 20.80
N PRO A 13 -6.07 -9.36 19.80
CA PRO A 13 -5.12 -9.36 18.71
C PRO A 13 -5.14 -7.98 18.05
N PRO A 14 -3.97 -7.44 17.68
CA PRO A 14 -3.90 -6.11 17.09
C PRO A 14 -4.78 -6.09 15.85
N ILE A 15 -5.77 -5.18 15.83
CA ILE A 15 -6.63 -5.02 14.66
C ILE A 15 -5.75 -4.51 13.52
N LEU A 16 -5.52 -5.37 12.53
CA LEU A 16 -4.80 -5.00 11.32
C LEU A 16 -5.68 -4.03 10.53
N THR A 17 -5.30 -2.75 10.57
CA THR A 17 -5.98 -1.74 9.76
C THR A 17 -5.56 -1.94 8.31
N VAL A 18 -6.52 -2.03 7.38
CA VAL A 18 -6.26 -2.08 5.93
C VAL A 18 -6.51 -0.70 5.33
N TYR A 19 -5.51 -0.17 4.63
CA TYR A 19 -5.62 1.06 3.86
C TYR A 19 -6.04 0.78 2.42
N GLN A 20 -7.05 1.52 1.92
CA GLN A 20 -7.44 1.50 0.51
C GLN A 20 -6.85 2.72 -0.18
N LEU A 21 -5.76 2.52 -0.90
CA LEU A 21 -5.05 3.55 -1.63
C LEU A 21 -5.59 3.70 -3.04
N LYS A 22 -6.10 4.87 -3.41
CA LYS A 22 -6.20 5.25 -4.83
C LYS A 22 -4.87 5.87 -5.23
N VAL A 23 -4.21 5.33 -6.24
CA VAL A 23 -2.97 5.84 -6.84
C VAL A 23 -3.33 6.46 -8.19
N SER A 24 -2.81 7.62 -8.53
CA SER A 24 -3.06 8.26 -9.83
C SER A 24 -1.83 8.95 -10.36
N LEU A 25 -1.56 8.84 -11.67
CA LEU A 25 -0.54 9.63 -12.34
C LEU A 25 -1.06 11.01 -12.69
N ARG A 26 -0.26 12.04 -12.40
CA ARG A 26 -0.56 13.42 -12.80
C ARG A 26 0.07 13.74 -14.15
N GLY A 27 -0.55 14.68 -14.88
CA GLY A 27 -0.01 15.19 -16.14
C GLY A 27 -0.30 14.34 -17.38
N ILE A 28 -1.00 13.21 -17.23
CA ILE A 28 -1.37 12.32 -18.33
C ILE A 28 -2.89 12.36 -18.55
N SER A 29 -3.31 12.42 -19.82
CA SER A 29 -4.69 12.27 -20.26
C SER A 29 -4.80 11.10 -21.26
N PRO A 30 -5.73 10.15 -21.07
CA PRO A 30 -6.64 10.04 -19.93
C PRO A 30 -5.92 9.70 -18.62
N MET A 31 -6.49 10.09 -17.48
CA MET A 31 -5.88 9.86 -16.17
C MET A 31 -5.71 8.36 -15.90
N ILE A 32 -4.45 7.94 -15.68
CA ILE A 32 -4.12 6.58 -15.27
C ILE A 32 -4.19 6.49 -13.74
N TRP A 33 -4.96 5.53 -13.21
CA TRP A 33 -5.09 5.30 -11.77
C TRP A 33 -5.28 3.82 -11.41
N ARG A 34 -5.00 3.48 -10.15
CA ARG A 34 -5.15 2.15 -9.54
C ARG A 34 -5.78 2.27 -8.16
N ARG A 35 -6.41 1.20 -7.67
CA ARG A 35 -6.90 1.09 -6.29
C ARG A 35 -6.26 -0.14 -5.65
N LEU A 36 -5.62 0.05 -4.51
CA LEU A 36 -4.84 -0.94 -3.81
C LEU A 36 -5.35 -1.09 -2.38
N LEU A 37 -5.37 -2.32 -1.87
CA LEU A 37 -5.56 -2.60 -0.44
C LEU A 37 -4.20 -2.98 0.13
N VAL A 38 -3.74 -2.26 1.16
CA VAL A 38 -2.45 -2.50 1.80
C VAL A 38 -2.61 -2.52 3.31
N SER A 39 -1.80 -3.33 4.00
CA SER A 39 -1.83 -3.39 5.46
C SER A 39 -1.26 -2.11 6.06
N SER A 40 -1.72 -1.74 7.25
CA SER A 40 -1.10 -0.70 8.06
C SER A 40 0.32 -1.01 8.48
N THR A 41 0.68 -2.29 8.52
CA THR A 41 2.04 -2.78 8.76
C THR A 41 2.92 -2.78 7.50
N THR A 42 2.39 -2.43 6.33
CA THR A 42 3.19 -2.30 5.10
C THR A 42 4.24 -1.22 5.31
N THR A 43 5.50 -1.55 5.01
CA THR A 43 6.63 -0.62 5.15
C THR A 43 6.74 0.30 3.94
N ILE A 44 7.51 1.38 4.05
CA ILE A 44 7.82 2.27 2.92
C ILE A 44 8.46 1.49 1.76
N ALA A 45 9.43 0.62 2.05
CA ALA A 45 10.10 -0.21 1.05
C ALA A 45 9.12 -1.15 0.34
N HIS A 46 8.22 -1.80 1.09
CA HIS A 46 7.23 -2.70 0.51
C HIS A 46 6.17 -1.92 -0.28
N LEU A 47 5.70 -0.77 0.22
CA LEU A 47 4.77 0.08 -0.53
C LEU A 47 5.36 0.50 -1.88
N HIS A 48 6.65 0.84 -1.92
CA HIS A 48 7.33 1.13 -3.19
C HIS A 48 7.24 -0.06 -4.16
N GLY A 49 7.58 -1.28 -3.73
CA GLY A 49 7.45 -2.47 -4.58
C GLY A 49 6.02 -2.72 -5.07
N ILE A 50 5.02 -2.50 -4.21
CA ILE A 50 3.59 -2.59 -4.59
C ILE A 50 3.26 -1.57 -5.70
N LEU A 51 3.76 -0.34 -5.59
CA LEU A 51 3.53 0.69 -6.61
C LEU A 51 4.22 0.35 -7.93
N GLN A 52 5.44 -0.20 -7.90
CA GLN A 52 6.14 -0.66 -9.11
C GLN A 52 5.29 -1.67 -9.88
N VAL A 53 4.82 -2.73 -9.19
CA VAL A 53 3.98 -3.77 -9.81
C VAL A 53 2.64 -3.20 -10.28
N ALA A 54 1.96 -2.38 -9.47
CA ALA A 54 0.65 -1.82 -9.81
C ALA A 54 0.68 -0.91 -11.05
N MET A 55 1.82 -0.25 -11.27
CA MET A 55 2.03 0.67 -12.38
C MET A 55 2.72 0.02 -13.58
N GLY A 56 3.29 -1.18 -13.42
CA GLY A 56 4.07 -1.86 -14.47
C GLY A 56 5.45 -1.24 -14.68
N TRP A 57 6.09 -0.77 -13.60
CA TRP A 57 7.42 -0.19 -13.60
C TRP A 57 8.48 -1.17 -13.09
N GLU A 58 9.74 -0.93 -13.45
CA GLU A 58 10.86 -1.87 -13.26
C GLU A 58 11.84 -1.47 -12.16
N ASP A 59 11.51 -0.47 -11.34
CA ASP A 59 12.34 -0.02 -10.21
C ASP A 59 13.79 0.38 -10.57
N VAL A 60 13.96 0.97 -11.75
CA VAL A 60 15.28 1.40 -12.26
C VAL A 60 15.60 2.86 -11.95
N HIS A 61 14.59 3.65 -11.53
CA HIS A 61 14.76 5.08 -11.29
C HIS A 61 14.71 5.45 -9.80
N LEU A 62 15.22 6.65 -9.50
CA LEU A 62 15.12 7.26 -8.18
C LEU A 62 13.65 7.47 -7.78
N HIS A 63 13.33 7.26 -6.50
CA HIS A 63 11.99 7.47 -5.98
C HIS A 63 11.97 8.03 -4.56
N ARG A 64 10.89 8.72 -4.20
CA ARG A 64 10.66 9.15 -2.82
C ARG A 64 9.19 9.24 -2.48
N PHE A 65 8.87 9.05 -1.22
CA PHE A 65 7.61 9.43 -0.60
C PHE A 65 7.80 10.72 0.17
N ARG A 66 6.93 11.69 -0.06
CA ARG A 66 6.86 12.94 0.71
C ARG A 66 5.59 12.95 1.55
N VAL A 67 5.77 12.83 2.86
CA VAL A 67 4.70 12.75 3.86
C VAL A 67 4.97 13.79 4.94
N HIS A 68 4.02 14.69 5.20
CA HIS A 68 4.14 15.76 6.20
C HIS A 68 5.44 16.59 6.10
N GLY A 69 5.93 16.82 4.87
CA GLY A 69 7.16 17.57 4.62
C GLY A 69 8.46 16.79 4.80
N LYS A 70 8.38 15.51 5.17
CA LYS A 70 9.52 14.60 5.31
C LYS A 70 9.59 13.64 4.12
N ASP A 71 10.82 13.36 3.67
CA ASP A 71 11.10 12.45 2.56
C ASP A 71 11.50 11.06 3.10
N TYR A 72 10.93 10.01 2.50
CA TYR A 72 11.23 8.60 2.78
C TYR A 72 11.50 7.87 1.47
N GLY A 73 12.36 6.86 1.47
CA GLY A 73 12.64 6.09 0.27
C GLY A 73 13.83 5.16 0.45
N ILE A 74 14.11 4.39 -0.58
CA ILE A 74 15.30 3.54 -0.64
C ILE A 74 16.42 4.37 -1.27
N TYR A 75 17.56 4.45 -0.60
CA TYR A 75 18.73 5.11 -1.16
C TYR A 75 19.16 4.42 -2.46
N ARG A 76 19.44 5.23 -3.48
CA ARG A 76 20.04 4.82 -4.75
C ARG A 76 21.16 5.81 -5.09
N GLU A 77 22.17 5.33 -5.81
CA GLU A 77 23.27 6.17 -6.30
C GLU A 77 22.73 7.35 -7.12
N GLY A 78 23.28 8.55 -6.90
CA GLY A 78 22.79 9.79 -7.51
C GLY A 78 21.51 10.36 -6.88
N GLY A 79 20.91 9.66 -5.91
CA GLY A 79 19.72 10.10 -5.18
C GLY A 79 20.01 10.95 -3.94
N ILE A 80 18.94 11.25 -3.19
CA ILE A 80 19.03 11.88 -1.88
C ILE A 80 19.17 10.82 -0.77
N GLY A 81 19.78 11.20 0.34
CA GLY A 81 19.78 10.39 1.56
C GLY A 81 18.43 10.46 2.27
N PHE A 82 18.06 9.36 2.93
CA PHE A 82 16.89 9.27 3.80
C PHE A 82 17.34 9.00 5.23
N VAL A 83 16.68 9.63 6.20
CA VAL A 83 17.05 9.51 7.63
C VAL A 83 16.61 8.18 8.21
N ASP A 84 15.42 7.71 7.84
CA ASP A 84 14.84 6.49 8.38
C ASP A 84 15.10 5.29 7.47
N ASP A 85 15.20 4.11 8.07
CA ASP A 85 15.22 2.85 7.32
C ASP A 85 13.82 2.59 6.71
N PRO A 86 13.68 2.55 5.37
CA PRO A 86 12.40 2.34 4.70
C PRO A 86 11.81 0.96 4.98
N SER A 87 12.59 0.01 5.52
CA SER A 87 12.14 -1.32 5.92
C SER A 87 11.53 -1.34 7.32
N GLN A 88 11.69 -0.28 8.11
CA GLN A 88 11.20 -0.18 9.49
C GLN A 88 10.02 0.79 9.63
N VAL A 89 9.93 1.80 8.76
CA VAL A 89 8.81 2.75 8.77
C VAL A 89 7.58 2.12 8.11
N THR A 90 6.51 1.92 8.88
CA THR A 90 5.22 1.41 8.40
C THR A 90 4.25 2.53 8.04
N LEU A 91 3.17 2.20 7.33
CA LEU A 91 2.08 3.15 7.06
C LEU A 91 1.37 3.63 8.33
N ALA A 92 1.32 2.81 9.37
CA ALA A 92 0.79 3.22 10.68
C ALA A 92 1.67 4.32 11.31
N ASP A 93 2.99 4.24 11.18
CA ASP A 93 3.93 5.22 11.75
C ASP A 93 3.82 6.61 11.14
N LEU A 94 3.32 6.68 9.89
CA LEU A 94 3.04 7.93 9.21
C LEU A 94 1.86 8.71 9.83
N LYS A 95 1.08 8.08 10.72
CA LYS A 95 -0.04 8.68 11.47
C LYS A 95 -1.00 9.47 10.58
N LEU A 96 -1.26 8.91 9.40
CA LEU A 96 -2.05 9.61 8.39
C LEU A 96 -3.52 9.63 8.81
N ARG A 97 -4.18 10.77 8.55
CA ARG A 97 -5.60 10.97 8.82
C ARG A 97 -6.45 10.42 7.68
N ALA A 98 -7.71 10.10 7.97
CA ALA A 98 -8.69 9.78 6.94
C ALA A 98 -8.73 10.88 5.88
N HIS A 99 -8.75 10.47 4.61
CA HIS A 99 -8.71 11.30 3.40
C HIS A 99 -7.46 12.20 3.22
N GLU A 100 -6.43 12.01 4.04
CA GLU A 100 -5.15 12.67 3.83
C GLU A 100 -4.52 12.25 2.50
N ARG A 101 -3.53 13.00 2.05
CA ARG A 101 -2.82 12.74 0.80
C ARG A 101 -1.35 12.86 1.05
N PHE A 102 -0.59 11.98 0.43
CA PHE A 102 0.85 12.12 0.33
C PHE A 102 1.30 11.85 -1.10
N VAL A 103 2.53 12.24 -1.37
CA VAL A 103 3.11 12.21 -2.71
C VAL A 103 4.12 11.08 -2.76
N TYR A 104 4.01 10.22 -3.77
CA TYR A 104 5.12 9.39 -4.22
C TYR A 104 5.62 9.97 -5.55
N GLU A 105 6.92 10.17 -5.67
CA GLU A 105 7.61 10.62 -6.88
C GLU A 105 8.51 9.50 -7.35
N TYR A 106 8.44 9.20 -8.64
CA TYR A 106 9.29 8.24 -9.33
C TYR A 106 9.99 8.97 -10.47
N ASP A 107 11.23 8.59 -10.74
CA ASP A 107 12.10 9.19 -11.76
C ASP A 107 12.42 10.67 -11.53
N PHE A 108 12.81 11.00 -10.29
CA PHE A 108 13.31 12.33 -9.97
C PHE A 108 14.84 12.35 -10.11
N GLY A 109 15.41 13.32 -10.83
CA GLY A 109 16.87 13.53 -10.90
C GLY A 109 17.49 13.37 -12.27
N ASP A 110 16.78 12.82 -13.26
CA ASP A 110 17.25 12.86 -14.65
C ASP A 110 17.19 14.29 -15.19
N SER A 111 18.33 14.79 -15.66
CA SER A 111 18.53 16.14 -16.21
C SER A 111 17.90 16.35 -17.59
N SER A 112 17.20 15.34 -18.13
CA SER A 112 16.52 15.44 -19.40
C SER A 112 15.13 16.07 -19.22
N HIS A 113 14.74 16.95 -20.15
CA HIS A 113 13.53 17.78 -20.12
C HIS A 113 12.19 17.01 -20.05
N LEU A 114 12.22 15.68 -19.97
CA LEU A 114 11.08 14.78 -19.81
C LEU A 114 11.06 14.11 -18.43
N SER A 115 11.74 14.67 -17.42
CA SER A 115 11.63 14.23 -16.02
C SER A 115 10.16 14.23 -15.59
N GLY A 116 9.51 13.08 -15.72
CA GLY A 116 8.11 12.92 -15.38
C GLY A 116 8.02 12.91 -13.87
N VAL A 117 7.63 14.03 -13.25
CA VAL A 117 7.22 14.00 -11.84
C VAL A 117 5.93 13.18 -11.75
N PHE A 118 6.07 11.86 -11.64
CA PHE A 118 4.95 10.96 -11.46
C PHE A 118 4.49 11.06 -10.01
N ARG A 119 3.70 12.09 -9.73
CA ARG A 119 3.07 12.27 -8.43
C ARG A 119 1.93 11.27 -8.29
N ALA A 120 2.20 10.14 -7.66
CA ALA A 120 1.16 9.31 -7.09
C ALA A 120 0.61 9.98 -5.83
N VAL A 121 -0.67 10.35 -5.88
CA VAL A 121 -1.40 10.77 -4.69
C VAL A 121 -2.13 9.57 -4.14
N LEU A 122 -1.86 9.23 -2.89
CA LEU A 122 -2.55 8.14 -2.20
C LEU A 122 -3.76 8.68 -1.41
N TYR A 123 -4.88 7.96 -1.47
CA TYR A 123 -6.12 8.27 -0.74
C TYR A 123 -6.40 7.20 0.32
N PHE A 124 -7.22 7.50 1.33
CA PHE A 124 -7.47 6.63 2.50
C PHE A 124 -8.63 5.64 2.34
N PRO A 125 -8.66 4.58 3.19
CA PRO A 125 -9.75 3.62 3.27
C PRO A 125 -11.07 4.20 3.77
N ARG A 126 -12.13 3.54 3.31
CA ARG A 126 -13.39 3.39 4.04
C ARG A 126 -13.08 2.48 5.23
N ALA A 127 -13.32 2.94 6.45
CA ALA A 127 -13.35 2.06 7.61
C ALA A 127 -14.42 0.97 7.35
N ASP A 128 -14.16 -0.24 7.81
CA ASP A 128 -14.97 -1.46 7.68
C ASP A 128 -14.61 -2.37 6.49
N VAL A 129 -13.50 -3.09 6.63
CA VAL A 129 -13.42 -4.46 6.11
C VAL A 129 -13.54 -5.37 7.33
N PRO A 130 -14.66 -6.08 7.54
CA PRO A 130 -14.73 -7.12 8.55
C PRO A 130 -13.68 -8.18 8.24
N ASP A 131 -12.85 -8.52 9.23
CA ASP A 131 -12.00 -9.71 9.20
C ASP A 131 -12.92 -10.93 9.05
N TYR A 132 -13.10 -11.45 7.84
CA TYR A 132 -13.49 -12.84 7.55
C TYR A 132 -13.28 -13.15 6.06
N LEU A 133 -12.03 -13.39 5.66
CA LEU A 133 -11.77 -14.35 4.59
C LEU A 133 -11.53 -15.70 5.28
N GLY A 134 -12.62 -16.46 5.47
CA GLY A 134 -12.54 -17.86 5.87
C GLY A 134 -11.80 -18.71 4.81
N PRO A 135 -11.39 -19.94 5.16
CA PRO A 135 -10.60 -20.78 4.27
C PRO A 135 -11.36 -21.08 2.98
N SER A 136 -10.62 -21.00 1.87
CA SER A 136 -11.05 -21.31 0.51
C SER A 136 -11.82 -22.63 0.44
N HIS A 137 -13.15 -22.56 0.31
CA HIS A 137 -13.92 -23.73 -0.11
C HIS A 137 -13.61 -24.02 -1.57
N SER A 138 -12.93 -25.14 -1.78
CA SER A 138 -12.77 -25.84 -3.04
C SER A 138 -14.09 -25.87 -3.83
N LEU A 139 -14.13 -25.19 -4.98
CA LEU A 139 -15.18 -25.38 -5.98
C LEU A 139 -14.99 -26.77 -6.60
N SER A 140 -15.72 -27.75 -6.10
CA SER A 140 -16.01 -28.98 -6.81
C SER A 140 -17.48 -29.00 -7.21
N HIS A 141 -17.70 -29.31 -8.50
CA HIS A 141 -18.97 -29.69 -9.14
C HIS A 141 -20.02 -28.60 -9.45
N LEU A 142 -19.99 -28.13 -10.70
CA LEU A 142 -21.21 -27.96 -11.50
C LEU A 142 -21.00 -28.60 -12.87
N GLY A 143 -21.72 -29.69 -13.12
CA GLY A 143 -21.74 -30.40 -14.41
C GLY A 143 -22.51 -29.64 -15.50
N PRO A 144 -22.44 -30.10 -16.76
CA PRO A 144 -22.95 -29.37 -17.90
C PRO A 144 -24.49 -29.35 -17.92
N ARG A 145 -25.07 -28.15 -18.05
CA ARG A 145 -26.49 -27.95 -18.38
C ARG A 145 -26.69 -28.18 -19.88
N THR A 146 -27.44 -29.22 -20.22
CA THR A 146 -28.02 -29.43 -21.56
C THR A 146 -29.01 -28.30 -21.87
N VAL A 147 -28.82 -27.62 -23.00
CA VAL A 147 -29.80 -26.72 -23.60
C VAL A 147 -30.65 -27.55 -24.57
N ARG A 148 -31.98 -27.61 -24.34
CA ARG A 148 -32.94 -28.03 -25.35
C ARG A 148 -33.34 -26.79 -26.16
N SER A 149 -33.19 -26.87 -27.47
CA SER A 149 -33.79 -25.98 -28.45
C SER A 149 -35.17 -26.52 -28.84
N GLU A 150 -36.18 -25.65 -28.82
CA GLU A 150 -37.37 -25.73 -29.69
C GLU A 150 -37.12 -24.89 -30.94
#